data_AF-A0A9X2JH28-F1
#
_entry.id   AF-A0A9X2JH28-F1
#
_cell.length_a   1.000
_cell.length_b   1.000
_cell.length_c   1.000
_cell.angle_alpha   90.00
_cell.angle_beta   90.00
_cell.angle_gamma   90.00
#
_symmetry.space_group_name_H-M   'P 1'
#
loop_
_entity.id
_entity.type
_entity.pdbx_description
1 polymer ?
#
loop_
_entity_poly.entity_id
_entity_poly.type
_entity_poly.pdbx_seq_one_letter_code
_entity_poly.pdbx_strand_id
1 'polypeptide(L)'
;MKAKLALLLLAFAASLSAYADQKPMYQPLGAPADPDISARWNFYRDYAQATGLLKQIAAAHPDICRLESLGTSHGGREMWVMTITNQAQGDQQDEAQKPAFWIDGGIHANEVQAVDVVLYTAWYMTEMYGRNETITRLIDERVFYLMPMMSPDSRDAHMHEPNTTNGPRGGQRPVDDDRDGRVDEDPADDLDGDGHITQMRIRDPLGRYKPDDEYPAMMVRADPDETGSYTLLGAEGIDNDGDGRVNEDADGYYDPNRDWPWYWEPSYVQRGAHNYPLSIEENRMVADFVMAHPNIAGAQSYHNTGGMILRGPGAKQDRWPREDIAVYDRLGKRGEEMLPGYRYLNTADDLYEVWGGETDWFHTMVGAFAFVNELNTPFNLFRESASGGFFASQDNQHKFDRLLLLGDGFVEWHEVDHPTYGKIEVGGLKKNWGRQPPSFLLEEECHRNMAFTMWHADQLPKVEIEEVVVRPLDDGLFEVTATLMNRKLTPTRSAFNIQHKVTPPDVARISGDDIEVIAALVSDDRPFDDVEDAGRTPHDVQLDVIRPWQPKYVRWLVTGSGNVDVNIQSIKGGTASIQVPLEGSDETKQD
;
A
#
# COMPACT_ATOMS: atom_id res chain seq x y z
N MET A 1 -26.81 -30.88 51.28
CA MET A 1 -25.64 -30.76 50.38
C MET A 1 -26.01 -30.16 49.01
N LYS A 2 -27.08 -30.63 48.35
CA LYS A 2 -27.54 -30.12 47.03
C LYS A 2 -27.92 -28.63 46.98
N ALA A 3 -28.55 -28.08 48.03
CA ALA A 3 -28.95 -26.66 48.07
C ALA A 3 -27.76 -25.68 48.24
N LYS A 4 -26.66 -26.11 48.89
CA LYS A 4 -25.44 -25.29 49.03
C LYS A 4 -24.61 -25.24 47.75
N LEU A 5 -24.69 -26.29 46.92
CA LEU A 5 -24.00 -26.35 45.62
C LEU A 5 -24.69 -25.48 44.56
N ALA A 6 -26.03 -25.43 44.56
CA ALA A 6 -26.80 -24.56 43.68
C ALA A 6 -26.58 -23.06 43.98
N LEU A 7 -26.46 -22.69 45.27
CA LEU A 7 -26.17 -21.31 45.67
C LEU A 7 -24.74 -20.88 45.28
N LEU A 8 -23.77 -21.81 45.33
CA LEU A 8 -22.39 -21.55 44.90
C LEU A 8 -22.29 -21.37 43.38
N LEU A 9 -23.02 -22.18 42.60
CA LEU A 9 -23.08 -22.06 41.14
C LEU A 9 -23.78 -20.78 40.67
N LEU A 10 -24.83 -20.34 41.37
CA LEU A 10 -25.50 -19.05 41.12
C LEU A 10 -24.62 -17.86 41.50
N ALA A 11 -23.85 -17.95 42.59
CA ALA A 11 -22.88 -16.92 42.96
C ALA A 11 -21.68 -16.86 41.99
N PHE A 12 -21.22 -18.00 41.46
CA PHE A 12 -20.15 -18.06 40.46
C PHE A 12 -20.59 -17.55 39.08
N ALA A 13 -21.84 -17.84 38.68
CA ALA A 13 -22.45 -17.30 37.47
C ALA A 13 -22.69 -15.78 37.58
N ALA A 14 -23.11 -15.29 38.75
CA ALA A 14 -23.27 -13.86 38.99
C ALA A 14 -21.92 -13.10 39.03
N SER A 15 -20.83 -13.74 39.49
CA SER A 15 -19.48 -13.13 39.45
C SER A 15 -18.84 -13.15 38.06
N LEU A 16 -19.17 -14.11 37.20
CA LEU A 16 -18.73 -14.12 35.80
C LEU A 16 -19.45 -13.06 34.97
N SER A 17 -20.75 -12.84 35.23
CA SER A 17 -21.51 -11.79 34.55
C SER A 17 -21.10 -10.37 34.95
N ALA A 18 -20.50 -10.19 36.13
CA ALA A 18 -20.00 -8.89 36.59
C ALA A 18 -18.62 -8.50 36.02
N TYR A 19 -17.87 -9.46 35.47
CA TYR A 19 -16.56 -9.20 34.84
C TYR A 19 -16.66 -8.90 33.33
N ALA A 20 -17.77 -9.27 32.68
CA ALA A 20 -17.95 -9.08 31.24
C ALA A 20 -18.32 -7.64 30.84
N ASP A 21 -18.75 -6.80 31.79
CA ASP A 21 -19.31 -5.46 31.53
C ASP A 21 -18.49 -4.30 32.12
N GLN A 22 -17.31 -4.57 32.67
CA GLN A 22 -16.44 -3.49 33.14
C GLN A 22 -15.62 -2.94 31.99
N LYS A 23 -16.08 -1.82 31.42
CA LYS A 23 -15.23 -0.94 30.61
C LYS A 23 -13.90 -0.75 31.35
N PRO A 24 -12.75 -0.94 30.69
CA PRO A 24 -11.46 -0.85 31.38
C PRO A 24 -11.34 0.53 32.06
N MET A 25 -10.94 0.53 33.34
CA MET A 25 -10.75 1.77 34.12
C MET A 25 -9.73 2.72 33.47
N TYR A 26 -8.85 2.18 32.63
CA TYR A 26 -7.93 2.92 31.79
C TYR A 26 -8.25 2.59 30.33
N GLN A 27 -8.76 3.57 29.58
CA GLN A 27 -9.07 3.40 28.18
C GLN A 27 -7.77 3.48 27.37
N PRO A 28 -7.35 2.41 26.66
CA PRO A 28 -6.20 2.49 25.77
C PRO A 28 -6.44 3.53 24.66
N LEU A 29 -5.35 4.14 24.21
CA LEU A 29 -5.33 5.07 23.07
C LEU A 29 -4.64 4.39 21.89
N GLY A 30 -5.10 4.68 20.67
CA GLY A 30 -4.61 4.02 19.45
C GLY A 30 -5.60 2.93 19.04
N ALA A 31 -5.32 1.67 19.39
CA ALA A 31 -6.20 0.54 19.08
C ALA A 31 -7.50 0.55 19.91
N PRO A 32 -8.63 0.06 19.36
CA PRO A 32 -9.89 -0.05 20.09
C PRO A 32 -9.74 -0.95 21.33
N ALA A 33 -10.29 -0.51 22.46
CA ALA A 33 -10.25 -1.25 23.72
C ALA A 33 -11.14 -2.51 23.71
N ASP A 34 -12.24 -2.43 22.97
CA ASP A 34 -13.33 -3.39 22.86
C ASP A 34 -13.74 -3.54 21.38
N PRO A 35 -12.87 -4.11 20.52
CA PRO A 35 -13.20 -4.27 19.12
C PRO A 35 -14.32 -5.31 18.94
N ASP A 36 -15.18 -5.08 17.95
CA ASP A 36 -16.20 -6.03 17.48
C ASP A 36 -15.53 -7.29 16.91
N ILE A 37 -14.38 -7.10 16.25
CA ILE A 37 -13.54 -8.20 15.74
C ILE A 37 -12.25 -8.27 16.55
N SER A 38 -12.10 -9.32 17.35
CA SER A 38 -10.85 -9.56 18.08
C SER A 38 -9.76 -10.07 17.13
N ALA A 39 -8.74 -9.25 16.90
CA ALA A 39 -7.57 -9.59 16.08
C ALA A 39 -6.27 -9.46 16.90
N ARG A 40 -5.32 -10.37 16.68
CA ARG A 40 -3.96 -10.27 17.23
C ARG A 40 -3.00 -9.80 16.14
N TRP A 41 -2.05 -8.95 16.50
CA TRP A 41 -1.07 -8.36 15.57
C TRP A 41 0.36 -8.74 15.94
N ASN A 42 0.53 -10.02 16.32
CA ASN A 42 1.81 -10.58 16.76
C ASN A 42 2.12 -11.95 16.12
N PHE A 43 1.62 -12.17 14.90
CA PHE A 43 1.92 -13.33 14.06
C PHE A 43 1.58 -13.02 12.60
N TYR A 44 2.13 -13.80 11.68
CA TYR A 44 1.90 -13.69 10.24
C TYR A 44 0.87 -14.70 9.74
N ARG A 45 0.13 -14.31 8.70
CA ARG A 45 -1.28 -14.69 8.65
C ARG A 45 -1.80 -15.50 7.44
N ASP A 46 -1.16 -16.57 6.95
CA ASP A 46 -1.47 -17.41 5.73
C ASP A 46 -2.54 -16.91 4.68
N TYR A 47 -2.98 -17.72 3.72
CA TYR A 47 -4.07 -17.26 2.83
C TYR A 47 -5.45 -17.39 3.49
N ALA A 48 -5.67 -18.50 4.19
CA ALA A 48 -6.96 -18.85 4.77
C ALA A 48 -7.32 -17.95 5.95
N GLN A 49 -6.35 -17.62 6.81
CA GLN A 49 -6.50 -16.74 7.96
C GLN A 49 -6.74 -15.29 7.53
N ALA A 50 -5.98 -14.79 6.55
CA ALA A 50 -6.20 -13.47 5.96
C ALA A 50 -7.60 -13.35 5.33
N THR A 51 -7.98 -14.34 4.50
CA THR A 51 -9.33 -14.41 3.91
C THR A 51 -10.42 -14.48 4.98
N GLY A 52 -10.20 -15.26 6.03
CA GLY A 52 -11.12 -15.37 7.17
C GLY A 52 -11.35 -14.05 7.88
N LEU A 53 -10.28 -13.26 8.10
CA LEU A 53 -10.38 -11.94 8.71
C LEU A 53 -11.12 -10.94 7.81
N LEU A 54 -10.82 -10.90 6.51
CA LEU A 54 -11.54 -10.03 5.57
C LEU A 54 -13.04 -10.32 5.55
N LYS A 55 -13.42 -11.59 5.53
CA LYS A 55 -14.84 -12.02 5.58
C LYS A 55 -15.50 -11.63 6.90
N GLN A 56 -14.79 -11.72 8.02
CA GLN A 56 -15.30 -11.26 9.33
C GLN A 56 -15.53 -9.75 9.33
N ILE A 57 -14.58 -8.96 8.81
CA ILE A 57 -14.70 -7.49 8.69
C ILE A 57 -15.93 -7.11 7.86
N ALA A 58 -16.05 -7.66 6.66
CA ALA A 58 -17.19 -7.38 5.79
C ALA A 58 -18.54 -7.80 6.41
N ALA A 59 -18.58 -8.91 7.13
CA ALA A 59 -19.80 -9.39 7.79
C ALA A 59 -20.20 -8.55 9.02
N ALA A 60 -19.23 -8.02 9.77
CA ALA A 60 -19.49 -7.22 10.97
C ALA A 60 -19.86 -5.77 10.63
N HIS A 61 -19.32 -5.24 9.52
CA HIS A 61 -19.43 -3.82 9.16
C HIS A 61 -20.06 -3.60 7.76
N PRO A 62 -21.22 -4.20 7.44
CA PRO A 62 -21.78 -4.20 6.08
C PRO A 62 -22.17 -2.81 5.56
N ASP A 63 -22.46 -1.85 6.46
CA ASP A 63 -22.83 -0.48 6.08
C ASP A 63 -21.65 0.34 5.55
N ILE A 64 -20.41 -0.12 5.78
CA ILE A 64 -19.19 0.57 5.38
C ILE A 64 -18.18 -0.31 4.64
N CYS A 65 -18.44 -1.61 4.48
CA CYS A 65 -17.51 -2.57 3.89
C CYS A 65 -18.17 -3.45 2.83
N ARG A 66 -17.47 -3.63 1.71
CA ARG A 66 -17.78 -4.64 0.69
C ARG A 66 -16.52 -5.44 0.39
N LEU A 67 -16.64 -6.75 0.28
CA LEU A 67 -15.56 -7.65 -0.09
C LEU A 67 -15.91 -8.31 -1.42
N GLU A 68 -15.05 -8.16 -2.41
CA GLU A 68 -15.21 -8.77 -3.72
C GLU A 68 -13.91 -9.44 -4.18
N SER A 69 -14.03 -10.36 -5.13
CA SER A 69 -12.89 -11.00 -5.76
C SER A 69 -12.71 -10.43 -7.17
N LEU A 70 -11.48 -10.04 -7.52
CA LEU A 70 -11.13 -9.60 -8.87
C LEU A 70 -11.04 -10.76 -9.87
N GLY A 71 -11.02 -11.99 -9.36
CA GLY A 71 -10.78 -13.21 -10.11
C GLY A 71 -9.99 -14.22 -9.27
N THR A 72 -9.52 -15.27 -9.93
CA THR A 72 -8.69 -16.30 -9.29
C THR A 72 -7.27 -16.23 -9.82
N SER A 73 -6.28 -16.28 -8.92
CA SER A 73 -4.87 -16.44 -9.28
C SER A 73 -4.60 -17.74 -10.04
N HIS A 74 -3.39 -17.92 -10.55
CA HIS A 74 -3.00 -19.14 -11.28
C HIS A 74 -3.28 -20.43 -10.47
N GLY A 75 -2.96 -20.44 -9.19
CA GLY A 75 -3.22 -21.54 -8.25
C GLY A 75 -4.67 -21.64 -7.76
N GLY A 76 -5.58 -20.82 -8.30
CA GLY A 76 -7.02 -20.90 -8.03
C GLY A 76 -7.46 -20.21 -6.74
N ARG A 77 -6.64 -19.34 -6.15
CA ARG A 77 -7.01 -18.56 -4.95
C ARG A 77 -7.71 -17.26 -5.35
N GLU A 78 -8.75 -16.89 -4.61
CA GLU A 78 -9.49 -15.65 -4.84
C GLU A 78 -8.61 -14.42 -4.55
N MET A 79 -8.66 -13.45 -5.46
CA MET A 79 -7.95 -12.17 -5.40
C MET A 79 -8.83 -11.12 -4.74
N TRP A 80 -8.81 -11.09 -3.40
CA TRP A 80 -9.70 -10.26 -2.60
C TRP A 80 -9.35 -8.78 -2.61
N VAL A 81 -10.37 -7.94 -2.87
CA VAL A 81 -10.35 -6.49 -2.62
C VAL A 81 -11.47 -6.11 -1.67
N MET A 82 -11.13 -5.35 -0.64
CA MET A 82 -12.09 -4.77 0.29
C MET A 82 -12.29 -3.28 -0.02
N THR A 83 -13.54 -2.89 -0.30
CA THR A 83 -13.95 -1.50 -0.38
C THR A 83 -14.42 -1.04 0.99
N ILE A 84 -13.82 0.03 1.52
CA ILE A 84 -14.26 0.71 2.74
C ILE A 84 -14.70 2.14 2.40
N THR A 85 -15.97 2.44 2.60
CA THR A 85 -16.57 3.78 2.45
C THR A 85 -17.96 3.78 3.07
N ASN A 86 -18.46 4.93 3.51
CA ASN A 86 -19.85 5.03 3.95
C ASN A 86 -20.83 4.75 2.80
N GLN A 87 -21.59 3.64 2.91
CA GLN A 87 -22.56 3.18 1.92
C GLN A 87 -23.99 3.67 2.20
N ALA A 88 -24.21 4.57 3.16
CA ALA A 88 -25.54 5.06 3.54
C ALA A 88 -26.32 5.78 2.42
N GLN A 89 -25.73 5.95 1.24
CA GLN A 89 -26.43 6.42 0.03
C GLN A 89 -26.67 5.33 -1.03
N GLY A 90 -26.16 4.11 -0.85
CA GLY A 90 -26.58 2.92 -1.60
C GLY A 90 -26.30 2.91 -3.10
N ASP A 91 -25.68 3.94 -3.67
CA ASP A 91 -25.41 4.02 -5.11
C ASP A 91 -23.90 3.90 -5.39
N GLN A 92 -23.51 2.98 -6.29
CA GLN A 92 -22.14 2.91 -6.82
C GLN A 92 -21.75 4.25 -7.47
N GLN A 93 -22.74 5.02 -7.90
CA GLN A 93 -22.57 6.36 -8.42
C GLN A 93 -21.99 7.34 -7.38
N ASP A 94 -22.26 7.15 -6.10
CA ASP A 94 -21.69 7.99 -5.02
C ASP A 94 -20.24 7.60 -4.69
N GLU A 95 -19.87 6.33 -4.84
CA GLU A 95 -18.47 5.88 -4.68
C GLU A 95 -17.57 6.50 -5.75
N ALA A 96 -18.02 6.51 -7.00
CA ALA A 96 -17.30 7.11 -8.12
C ALA A 96 -17.15 8.65 -7.99
N GLN A 97 -17.96 9.30 -7.16
CA GLN A 97 -17.93 10.75 -6.90
C GLN A 97 -17.09 11.14 -5.69
N LYS A 98 -16.51 10.18 -4.96
CA LYS A 98 -15.60 10.45 -3.84
C LYS A 98 -14.14 10.22 -4.27
N PRO A 99 -13.18 11.01 -3.78
CA PRO A 99 -11.76 10.70 -3.96
C PRO A 99 -11.44 9.32 -3.38
N ALA A 100 -10.77 8.48 -4.15
CA ALA A 100 -10.43 7.12 -3.74
C ALA A 100 -8.93 6.93 -3.46
N PHE A 101 -8.61 5.99 -2.59
CA PHE A 101 -7.25 5.63 -2.21
C PHE A 101 -7.05 4.12 -2.35
N TRP A 102 -5.99 3.72 -3.05
CA TRP A 102 -5.60 2.32 -3.23
C TRP A 102 -4.54 1.89 -2.22
N ILE A 103 -4.71 0.73 -1.61
CA ILE A 103 -3.77 0.19 -0.62
C ILE A 103 -3.55 -1.28 -0.94
N ASP A 104 -2.34 -1.67 -1.29
CA ASP A 104 -2.00 -3.05 -1.60
C ASP A 104 -0.77 -3.55 -0.83
N GLY A 105 -0.63 -4.87 -0.81
CA GLY A 105 0.53 -5.55 -0.27
C GLY A 105 0.63 -6.97 -0.81
N GLY A 106 1.78 -7.59 -0.56
CA GLY A 106 2.00 -9.00 -0.92
C GLY A 106 2.04 -9.24 -2.44
N ILE A 107 2.47 -8.24 -3.22
CA ILE A 107 2.84 -8.44 -4.63
C ILE A 107 4.07 -9.35 -4.73
N HIS A 108 5.03 -9.24 -3.80
CA HIS A 108 6.00 -10.29 -3.54
C HIS A 108 5.63 -11.08 -2.29
N ALA A 109 5.65 -12.41 -2.40
CA ALA A 109 5.12 -13.28 -1.36
C ALA A 109 5.98 -13.38 -0.09
N ASN A 110 7.29 -13.30 -0.22
CA ASN A 110 8.20 -13.32 0.93
C ASN A 110 8.15 -12.04 1.78
N GLU A 111 7.39 -11.04 1.35
CA GLU A 111 7.17 -9.75 2.03
C GLU A 111 5.94 -9.80 2.94
N VAL A 112 5.83 -10.86 3.76
CA VAL A 112 4.56 -11.24 4.41
C VAL A 112 3.96 -10.18 5.33
N GLN A 113 4.77 -9.30 5.92
CA GLN A 113 4.27 -8.24 6.80
C GLN A 113 3.45 -7.20 6.04
N ALA A 114 3.69 -7.02 4.73
CA ALA A 114 2.91 -6.12 3.89
C ALA A 114 1.42 -6.48 3.92
N VAL A 115 1.12 -7.78 3.90
CA VAL A 115 -0.25 -8.32 4.01
C VAL A 115 -0.88 -7.88 5.33
N ASP A 116 -0.16 -8.02 6.44
CA ASP A 116 -0.66 -7.68 7.76
C ASP A 116 -0.86 -6.16 7.95
N VAL A 117 -0.08 -5.30 7.30
CA VAL A 117 -0.34 -3.84 7.30
C VAL A 117 -1.66 -3.51 6.63
N VAL A 118 -1.96 -4.12 5.47
CA VAL A 118 -3.23 -3.90 4.76
C VAL A 118 -4.42 -4.42 5.58
N LEU A 119 -4.29 -5.63 6.15
CA LEU A 119 -5.31 -6.21 7.04
C LEU A 119 -5.53 -5.36 8.30
N TYR A 120 -4.45 -4.84 8.90
CA TYR A 120 -4.53 -3.94 10.06
C TYR A 120 -5.27 -2.66 9.69
N THR A 121 -4.97 -2.12 8.52
CA THR A 121 -5.65 -0.91 8.01
C THR A 121 -7.15 -1.15 7.90
N ALA A 122 -7.56 -2.25 7.26
CA ALA A 122 -8.98 -2.61 7.15
C ALA A 122 -9.64 -2.72 8.53
N TRP A 123 -9.06 -3.53 9.43
CA TRP A 123 -9.57 -3.74 10.78
C TRP A 123 -9.65 -2.44 11.58
N TYR A 124 -8.57 -1.65 11.62
CA TYR A 124 -8.52 -0.42 12.41
C TYR A 124 -9.53 0.60 11.91
N MET A 125 -9.66 0.76 10.59
CA MET A 125 -10.62 1.69 10.00
C MET A 125 -12.05 1.35 10.39
N THR A 126 -12.44 0.08 10.29
CA THR A 126 -13.81 -0.33 10.61
C THR A 126 -14.11 -0.28 12.10
N GLU A 127 -13.16 -0.73 12.93
CA GLU A 127 -13.33 -0.71 14.38
C GLU A 127 -13.35 0.71 14.97
N MET A 128 -12.71 1.66 14.29
CA MET A 128 -12.67 3.06 14.73
C MET A 128 -13.76 3.94 14.08
N TYR A 129 -14.54 3.42 13.13
CA TYR A 129 -15.68 4.13 12.56
C TYR A 129 -16.74 4.39 13.64
N GLY A 130 -17.19 5.64 13.77
CA GLY A 130 -18.07 6.08 14.85
C GLY A 130 -17.40 6.24 16.22
N ARG A 131 -16.14 5.78 16.39
CA ARG A 131 -15.35 5.92 17.64
C ARG A 131 -14.29 7.02 17.54
N ASN A 132 -13.73 7.25 16.36
CA ASN A 132 -12.73 8.29 16.09
C ASN A 132 -13.22 9.24 14.99
N GLU A 133 -13.29 10.53 15.28
CA GLU A 133 -13.81 11.55 14.35
C GLU A 133 -13.00 11.64 13.05
N THR A 134 -11.67 11.50 13.11
CA THR A 134 -10.81 11.55 11.92
C THR A 134 -11.07 10.36 11.00
N ILE A 135 -11.11 9.15 11.55
CA ILE A 135 -11.39 7.93 10.76
C ILE A 135 -12.82 7.95 10.22
N THR A 136 -13.79 8.39 11.03
CA THR A 136 -15.20 8.49 10.63
C THR A 136 -15.34 9.43 9.44
N ARG A 137 -14.79 10.64 9.54
CA ARG A 137 -14.77 11.61 8.43
C ARG A 137 -14.06 11.07 7.18
N LEU A 138 -12.94 10.37 7.34
CA LEU A 138 -12.24 9.78 6.20
C LEU A 138 -13.12 8.77 5.46
N ILE A 139 -13.78 7.85 6.17
CA ILE A 139 -14.67 6.84 5.57
C ILE A 139 -15.92 7.48 4.94
N ASP A 140 -16.43 8.55 5.54
CA ASP A 140 -17.58 9.27 4.99
C ASP A 140 -17.24 9.98 3.67
N GLU A 141 -16.06 10.60 3.60
CA GLU A 141 -15.67 11.48 2.49
C GLU A 141 -14.79 10.81 1.41
N ARG A 142 -14.35 9.57 1.60
CA ARG A 142 -13.40 8.87 0.71
C ARG A 142 -13.83 7.44 0.44
N VAL A 143 -13.23 6.84 -0.57
CA VAL A 143 -13.28 5.39 -0.82
C VAL A 143 -11.89 4.80 -0.64
N PHE A 144 -11.80 3.68 0.05
CA PHE A 144 -10.56 2.94 0.21
C PHE A 144 -10.71 1.57 -0.44
N TYR A 145 -9.78 1.20 -1.31
CA TYR A 145 -9.68 -0.13 -1.91
C TYR A 145 -8.45 -0.81 -1.33
N LEU A 146 -8.65 -1.92 -0.62
CA LEU A 146 -7.60 -2.62 0.10
C LEU A 146 -7.41 -4.02 -0.48
N MET A 147 -6.22 -4.29 -1.00
CA MET A 147 -5.83 -5.56 -1.58
C MET A 147 -4.64 -6.17 -0.83
N PRO A 148 -4.87 -7.02 0.19
CA PRO A 148 -3.79 -7.47 1.06
C PRO A 148 -2.87 -8.52 0.42
N MET A 149 -3.28 -9.18 -0.67
CA MET A 149 -2.54 -10.29 -1.27
C MET A 149 -2.68 -10.27 -2.79
N MET A 150 -1.71 -9.67 -3.48
CA MET A 150 -1.60 -9.71 -4.94
C MET A 150 -1.03 -11.03 -5.47
N SER A 151 -0.18 -11.70 -4.69
CA SER A 151 0.39 -13.02 -5.01
C SER A 151 -0.03 -14.07 -3.98
N PRO A 152 -1.34 -14.42 -3.90
CA PRO A 152 -1.87 -15.29 -2.84
C PRO A 152 -1.31 -16.71 -2.89
N ASP A 153 -0.94 -17.23 -4.06
CA ASP A 153 -0.38 -18.59 -4.20
C ASP A 153 1.02 -18.68 -3.62
N SER A 154 1.93 -17.83 -4.09
CA SER A 154 3.30 -17.75 -3.58
C SER A 154 3.34 -17.43 -2.09
N ARG A 155 2.39 -16.62 -1.61
CA ARG A 155 2.28 -16.32 -0.18
C ARG A 155 2.04 -17.60 0.62
N ASP A 156 1.11 -18.43 0.17
CA ASP A 156 0.76 -19.67 0.86
C ASP A 156 1.93 -20.67 0.81
N ALA A 157 2.61 -20.75 -0.34
CA ALA A 157 3.85 -21.52 -0.50
C ALA A 157 4.94 -21.04 0.48
N HIS A 158 5.22 -19.74 0.57
CA HIS A 158 6.21 -19.19 1.52
C HIS A 158 5.91 -19.60 2.98
N MET A 159 4.62 -19.59 3.36
CA MET A 159 4.21 -19.90 4.73
C MET A 159 4.27 -21.39 5.05
N HIS A 160 3.82 -22.25 4.13
CA HIS A 160 3.60 -23.66 4.39
C HIS A 160 4.74 -24.57 3.91
N GLU A 161 5.55 -24.13 2.95
CA GLU A 161 6.62 -24.93 2.36
C GLU A 161 8.00 -24.48 2.85
N PRO A 162 9.00 -25.38 2.84
CA PRO A 162 10.38 -25.01 3.12
C PRO A 162 10.86 -23.94 2.15
N ASN A 163 11.47 -22.89 2.68
CA ASN A 163 11.94 -21.77 1.88
C ASN A 163 13.11 -21.06 2.57
N THR A 164 13.86 -20.27 1.79
CA THR A 164 14.75 -19.26 2.35
C THR A 164 13.96 -18.01 2.74
N THR A 165 14.59 -17.03 3.39
CA THR A 165 13.94 -15.73 3.62
C THR A 165 13.62 -14.97 2.31
N ASN A 166 14.25 -15.32 1.19
CA ASN A 166 14.14 -14.57 -0.06
C ASN A 166 13.16 -15.17 -1.08
N GLY A 167 12.65 -16.39 -0.85
CA GLY A 167 11.79 -17.11 -1.78
C GLY A 167 10.49 -17.62 -1.15
N PRO A 168 9.45 -17.87 -1.96
CA PRO A 168 9.27 -17.37 -3.32
C PRO A 168 9.05 -15.84 -3.32
N ARG A 169 9.62 -15.15 -4.32
CA ARG A 169 9.40 -13.71 -4.54
C ARG A 169 8.38 -13.47 -5.66
N GLY A 170 8.51 -14.19 -6.77
CA GLY A 170 7.59 -14.15 -7.90
C GLY A 170 6.30 -14.93 -7.64
N GLY A 171 5.45 -15.05 -8.67
CA GLY A 171 4.25 -15.88 -8.61
C GLY A 171 4.55 -17.38 -8.75
N GLN A 172 3.55 -18.24 -8.51
CA GLN A 172 3.66 -19.71 -8.60
C GLN A 172 3.13 -20.20 -9.95
N ARG A 173 3.90 -19.98 -11.01
CA ARG A 173 3.59 -20.49 -12.36
C ARG A 173 4.83 -21.18 -12.90
N PRO A 174 4.71 -22.38 -13.51
CA PRO A 174 5.85 -23.04 -14.12
C PRO A 174 6.45 -22.17 -15.24
N VAL A 175 7.75 -21.96 -15.20
CA VAL A 175 8.49 -21.20 -16.23
C VAL A 175 9.74 -22.00 -16.61
N ASP A 176 9.92 -22.21 -17.91
CA ASP A 176 11.10 -22.83 -18.51
C ASP A 176 12.17 -21.74 -18.68
N ASP A 177 12.92 -21.47 -17.60
CA ASP A 177 13.82 -20.33 -17.49
C ASP A 177 15.04 -20.45 -18.44
N ASP A 178 15.47 -21.67 -18.77
CA ASP A 178 16.63 -21.94 -19.64
C ASP A 178 16.25 -22.38 -21.07
N ARG A 179 14.97 -22.64 -21.32
CA ARG A 179 14.36 -23.04 -22.61
C ARG A 179 14.79 -24.42 -23.09
N ASP A 180 15.10 -25.32 -22.18
CA ASP A 180 15.46 -26.70 -22.50
C ASP A 180 14.23 -27.61 -22.72
N GLY A 181 13.03 -27.09 -22.44
CA GLY A 181 11.76 -27.78 -22.58
C GLY A 181 11.26 -28.46 -21.30
N ARG A 182 11.91 -28.22 -20.16
CA ARG A 182 11.53 -28.65 -18.81
C ARG A 182 11.27 -27.44 -17.92
N VAL A 183 10.68 -27.67 -16.75
CA VAL A 183 10.30 -26.60 -15.82
C VAL A 183 10.60 -27.04 -14.40
N ASP A 184 11.24 -26.17 -13.62
CA ASP A 184 11.37 -26.25 -12.15
C ASP A 184 12.02 -27.58 -11.67
N GLU A 185 13.12 -28.05 -12.29
CA GLU A 185 13.66 -29.40 -12.08
C GLU A 185 14.62 -29.58 -10.88
N ASP A 186 15.18 -28.50 -10.32
CA ASP A 186 16.18 -28.54 -9.25
C ASP A 186 16.00 -27.42 -8.19
N PRO A 187 14.90 -27.43 -7.42
CA PRO A 187 14.70 -26.51 -6.31
C PRO A 187 15.55 -26.91 -5.08
N ALA A 188 15.62 -26.01 -4.11
CA ALA A 188 16.25 -26.31 -2.83
C ALA A 188 15.48 -27.37 -2.03
N ASP A 189 16.18 -28.37 -1.52
CA ASP A 189 15.61 -29.41 -0.65
C ASP A 189 15.87 -29.11 0.83
N ASP A 190 14.85 -29.36 1.64
CA ASP A 190 14.93 -29.36 3.10
C ASP A 190 15.46 -30.73 3.57
N LEU A 191 16.77 -30.82 3.74
CA LEU A 191 17.52 -32.03 4.08
C LEU A 191 17.26 -32.49 5.52
N ASP A 192 16.92 -31.58 6.44
CA ASP A 192 16.63 -31.91 7.84
C ASP A 192 15.12 -31.92 8.19
N GLY A 193 14.28 -31.37 7.32
CA GLY A 193 12.82 -31.38 7.44
C GLY A 193 12.29 -30.35 8.46
N ASP A 194 13.06 -29.30 8.77
CA ASP A 194 12.68 -28.27 9.74
C ASP A 194 11.84 -27.12 9.15
N GLY A 195 11.66 -27.09 7.82
CA GLY A 195 10.91 -26.08 7.09
C GLY A 195 11.70 -24.81 6.77
N HIS A 196 13.01 -24.82 6.94
CA HIS A 196 13.93 -23.72 6.62
C HIS A 196 15.00 -24.20 5.66
N ILE A 197 15.03 -23.64 4.44
CA ILE A 197 16.17 -23.85 3.56
C ILE A 197 17.33 -23.00 4.07
N THR A 198 18.29 -23.65 4.72
CA THR A 198 19.44 -22.97 5.33
C THR A 198 20.70 -23.10 4.46
N GLN A 199 21.89 -22.94 5.04
CA GLN A 199 23.15 -23.12 4.30
C GLN A 199 23.76 -24.48 4.63
N MET A 200 24.49 -25.04 3.67
CA MET A 200 25.33 -26.22 3.84
C MET A 200 26.79 -25.82 4.05
N ARG A 201 27.49 -26.54 4.93
CA ARG A 201 28.94 -26.46 5.11
C ARG A 201 29.57 -27.83 5.31
N ILE A 202 30.82 -27.98 4.90
CA ILE A 202 31.62 -29.18 5.13
C ILE A 202 32.92 -28.83 5.83
N ARG A 203 33.33 -29.67 6.78
CA ARG A 203 34.62 -29.51 7.47
C ARG A 203 35.76 -29.70 6.47
N ASP A 204 36.57 -28.67 6.31
CA ASP A 204 37.68 -28.62 5.37
C ASP A 204 38.86 -27.89 6.03
N PRO A 205 39.98 -28.58 6.33
CA PRO A 205 41.18 -27.96 6.89
C PRO A 205 41.81 -26.88 6.00
N LEU A 206 41.48 -26.85 4.71
CA LEU A 206 41.90 -25.83 3.75
C LEU A 206 40.79 -24.79 3.49
N GLY A 207 39.63 -24.99 4.08
CA GLY A 207 38.48 -24.11 3.99
C GLY A 207 38.82 -22.70 4.47
N ARG A 208 38.12 -21.71 3.90
CA ARG A 208 38.35 -20.29 4.19
C ARG A 208 37.33 -19.68 5.12
N TYR A 209 36.41 -20.48 5.65
CA TYR A 209 35.40 -20.05 6.61
C TYR A 209 35.62 -20.71 7.97
N LYS A 210 35.24 -20.01 9.05
CA LYS A 210 35.21 -20.51 10.41
C LYS A 210 33.96 -19.94 11.12
N PRO A 211 33.43 -20.63 12.15
CA PRO A 211 32.45 -20.03 13.05
C PRO A 211 33.01 -18.75 13.68
N ASP A 212 32.16 -17.76 13.90
CA ASP A 212 32.50 -16.59 14.71
C ASP A 212 32.71 -17.01 16.18
N ASP A 213 33.64 -16.34 16.88
CA ASP A 213 34.02 -16.67 18.25
C ASP A 213 32.91 -16.34 19.27
N GLU A 214 32.12 -15.30 19.01
CA GLU A 214 31.01 -14.87 19.86
C GLU A 214 29.67 -15.50 19.41
N TYR A 215 29.50 -15.69 18.10
CA TYR A 215 28.27 -16.21 17.48
C TYR A 215 28.56 -17.45 16.62
N PRO A 216 28.66 -18.68 17.18
CA PRO A 216 29.05 -19.87 16.41
C PRO A 216 28.14 -20.25 15.22
N ALA A 217 26.89 -19.77 15.21
CA ALA A 217 25.98 -19.90 14.07
C ALA A 217 26.38 -19.02 12.86
N MET A 218 27.13 -17.94 13.10
CA MET A 218 27.64 -17.02 12.09
C MET A 218 28.93 -17.57 11.46
N MET A 219 28.98 -17.63 10.13
CA MET A 219 30.19 -18.03 9.41
C MET A 219 30.95 -16.82 8.91
N VAL A 220 32.18 -16.65 9.39
CA VAL A 220 33.08 -15.58 8.99
C VAL A 220 34.21 -16.13 8.12
N ARG A 221 34.67 -15.31 7.17
CA ARG A 221 35.86 -15.65 6.40
C ARG A 221 37.09 -15.49 7.29
N ALA A 222 37.94 -16.52 7.36
CA ALA A 222 39.18 -16.45 8.11
C ALA A 222 40.13 -15.40 7.49
N ASP A 223 40.86 -14.69 8.35
CA ASP A 223 41.83 -13.68 7.96
C ASP A 223 42.95 -14.25 7.08
N PRO A 224 43.60 -13.44 6.21
CA PRO A 224 44.61 -13.94 5.27
C PRO A 224 45.76 -14.73 5.92
N ASP A 225 46.10 -14.43 7.17
CA ASP A 225 47.13 -15.09 7.97
C ASP A 225 46.60 -16.19 8.91
N GLU A 226 45.29 -16.46 8.86
CA GLU A 226 44.64 -17.54 9.59
C GLU A 226 44.12 -18.65 8.66
N THR A 227 44.03 -19.86 9.20
CA THR A 227 43.35 -21.00 8.56
C THR A 227 41.89 -21.05 8.95
N GLY A 228 41.00 -21.29 7.98
CA GLY A 228 39.61 -21.63 8.28
C GLY A 228 39.48 -23.11 8.67
N SER A 229 38.24 -23.55 8.80
CA SER A 229 37.89 -24.94 9.15
C SER A 229 36.72 -25.51 8.34
N TYR A 230 36.08 -24.69 7.51
CA TYR A 230 34.91 -25.05 6.73
C TYR A 230 34.95 -24.45 5.32
N THR A 231 34.32 -25.18 4.40
CA THR A 231 33.94 -24.73 3.07
C THR A 231 32.42 -24.67 3.02
N LEU A 232 31.86 -23.53 2.59
CA LEU A 232 30.42 -23.37 2.38
C LEU A 232 30.04 -24.02 1.05
N LEU A 233 28.93 -24.75 1.04
CA LEU A 233 28.46 -25.52 -0.12
C LEU A 233 27.23 -24.89 -0.80
N GLY A 234 26.69 -23.80 -0.26
CA GLY A 234 25.52 -23.11 -0.81
C GLY A 234 24.29 -23.25 0.07
N ALA A 235 23.12 -23.00 -0.50
CA ALA A 235 21.85 -23.30 0.16
C ALA A 235 21.64 -24.81 0.24
N GLU A 236 20.86 -25.23 1.22
CA GLU A 236 20.41 -26.61 1.39
C GLU A 236 19.74 -27.17 0.13
N GLY A 237 20.10 -28.39 -0.26
CA GLY A 237 19.52 -29.08 -1.41
C GLY A 237 20.42 -30.16 -1.99
N ILE A 238 19.94 -30.90 -2.99
CA ILE A 238 20.69 -31.93 -3.71
C ILE A 238 20.74 -31.63 -5.22
N ASP A 239 21.53 -32.40 -5.95
CA ASP A 239 21.56 -32.39 -7.42
C ASP A 239 20.43 -33.30 -7.93
N ASN A 240 19.24 -32.73 -8.12
CA ASN A 240 18.03 -33.50 -8.39
C ASN A 240 18.01 -34.13 -9.80
N ASP A 241 18.69 -33.50 -10.77
CA ASP A 241 18.70 -33.91 -12.18
C ASP A 241 20.01 -34.61 -12.61
N GLY A 242 21.04 -34.57 -11.76
CA GLY A 242 22.30 -35.30 -11.92
C GLY A 242 23.30 -34.59 -12.85
N ASP A 243 23.17 -33.28 -13.05
CA ASP A 243 24.04 -32.49 -13.92
C ASP A 243 25.36 -32.05 -13.26
N GLY A 244 25.47 -32.30 -11.94
CA GLY A 244 26.63 -31.97 -11.11
C GLY A 244 26.53 -30.62 -10.41
N ARG A 245 25.40 -29.92 -10.51
CA ARG A 245 25.09 -28.68 -9.80
C ARG A 245 23.96 -28.93 -8.80
N VAL A 246 23.84 -28.04 -7.82
CA VAL A 246 22.86 -28.16 -6.73
C VAL A 246 22.06 -26.88 -6.69
N ASN A 247 20.73 -27.01 -6.68
CA ASN A 247 19.76 -25.92 -6.62
C ASN A 247 19.83 -24.95 -7.80
N GLU A 248 20.09 -25.43 -9.02
CA GLU A 248 20.29 -24.55 -10.17
C GLU A 248 19.06 -24.31 -11.06
N ASP A 249 17.94 -25.01 -10.82
CA ASP A 249 16.69 -24.86 -11.57
C ASP A 249 15.44 -24.87 -10.67
N ALA A 250 15.33 -23.87 -9.78
CA ALA A 250 14.13 -23.64 -8.97
C ALA A 250 12.98 -23.02 -9.79
N ASP A 251 11.77 -22.89 -9.18
CA ASP A 251 10.59 -22.22 -9.76
C ASP A 251 10.97 -21.03 -10.67
N GLY A 252 10.66 -21.10 -11.96
CA GLY A 252 11.13 -20.10 -12.90
C GLY A 252 10.59 -18.68 -12.61
N TYR A 253 11.40 -17.67 -12.91
CA TYR A 253 11.28 -16.36 -12.26
C TYR A 253 10.60 -15.28 -13.12
N TYR A 254 9.48 -14.78 -12.61
CA TYR A 254 8.94 -13.48 -13.00
C TYR A 254 8.73 -12.57 -11.79
N ASP A 255 8.82 -11.25 -12.00
CA ASP A 255 8.67 -10.23 -10.95
C ASP A 255 7.40 -9.41 -11.24
N PRO A 256 6.32 -9.60 -10.46
CA PRO A 256 5.07 -8.86 -10.67
C PRO A 256 5.23 -7.34 -10.52
N ASN A 257 6.26 -6.84 -9.82
CA ASN A 257 6.53 -5.42 -9.78
C ASN A 257 7.43 -4.93 -10.94
N ARG A 258 7.57 -5.71 -12.02
CA ARG A 258 8.22 -5.34 -13.30
C ARG A 258 7.31 -5.46 -14.52
N ASP A 259 6.04 -5.76 -14.34
CA ASP A 259 5.08 -6.06 -15.43
C ASP A 259 4.16 -4.87 -15.76
N TRP A 260 4.37 -3.68 -15.17
CA TRP A 260 3.43 -2.56 -15.33
C TRP A 260 3.69 -1.70 -16.59
N PRO A 261 2.66 -1.11 -17.24
CA PRO A 261 2.79 -0.50 -18.58
C PRO A 261 3.59 0.81 -18.75
N TRP A 262 4.18 1.39 -17.71
CA TRP A 262 4.97 2.64 -17.84
C TRP A 262 6.46 2.35 -17.85
N TYR A 263 7.16 2.82 -18.89
CA TYR A 263 8.60 2.53 -19.10
C TYR A 263 8.94 1.04 -18.89
N TRP A 264 8.05 0.14 -19.31
CA TRP A 264 8.33 -1.29 -19.26
C TRP A 264 9.45 -1.64 -20.22
N GLU A 265 10.36 -2.49 -19.78
CA GLU A 265 11.48 -3.00 -20.58
C GLU A 265 11.52 -4.53 -20.51
N PRO A 266 11.85 -5.23 -21.61
CA PRO A 266 11.81 -6.68 -21.69
C PRO A 266 12.90 -7.37 -20.85
N SER A 267 12.78 -8.69 -20.66
CA SER A 267 13.62 -9.47 -19.75
C SER A 267 15.13 -9.40 -20.01
N TYR A 268 15.56 -9.08 -21.23
CA TYR A 268 16.99 -8.90 -21.56
C TYR A 268 17.56 -7.55 -21.09
N VAL A 269 16.71 -6.59 -20.72
CA VAL A 269 17.08 -5.32 -20.06
C VAL A 269 16.91 -5.45 -18.55
N GLN A 270 15.79 -6.05 -18.12
CA GLN A 270 15.45 -6.21 -16.71
C GLN A 270 14.84 -7.60 -16.46
N ARG A 271 15.57 -8.44 -15.71
CA ARG A 271 15.09 -9.77 -15.31
C ARG A 271 13.73 -9.67 -14.60
N GLY A 272 12.82 -10.59 -14.93
CA GLY A 272 11.50 -10.70 -14.29
C GLY A 272 10.36 -9.92 -14.96
N ALA A 273 10.64 -9.06 -15.96
CA ALA A 273 9.62 -8.27 -16.66
C ALA A 273 8.57 -9.07 -17.47
N HIS A 274 8.74 -10.38 -17.55
CA HIS A 274 7.87 -11.32 -18.27
C HIS A 274 7.69 -10.94 -19.76
N ASN A 275 6.59 -11.35 -20.40
CA ASN A 275 6.47 -11.38 -21.86
C ASN A 275 6.16 -10.02 -22.51
N TYR A 276 5.32 -9.20 -21.87
CA TYR A 276 4.89 -7.87 -22.29
C TYR A 276 4.14 -7.20 -21.12
N PRO A 277 3.87 -5.88 -21.10
CA PRO A 277 3.19 -5.27 -19.97
C PRO A 277 1.82 -5.90 -19.66
N LEU A 278 1.54 -6.13 -18.38
CA LEU A 278 0.34 -6.79 -17.84
C LEU A 278 0.15 -8.20 -18.41
N SER A 279 1.25 -8.90 -18.66
CA SER A 279 1.21 -10.29 -19.11
C SER A 279 1.05 -11.29 -17.97
N ILE A 280 1.24 -10.85 -16.72
CA ILE A 280 0.87 -11.58 -15.50
C ILE A 280 -0.63 -11.37 -15.25
N GLU A 281 -1.37 -12.45 -15.05
CA GLU A 281 -2.84 -12.41 -14.95
C GLU A 281 -3.29 -11.67 -13.70
N GLU A 282 -2.63 -11.89 -12.57
CA GLU A 282 -2.87 -11.22 -11.31
C GLU A 282 -2.71 -9.69 -11.44
N ASN A 283 -1.62 -9.23 -12.06
CA ASN A 283 -1.40 -7.81 -12.34
C ASN A 283 -2.48 -7.23 -13.26
N ARG A 284 -2.90 -7.98 -14.28
CA ARG A 284 -3.95 -7.52 -15.20
C ARG A 284 -5.29 -7.33 -14.47
N MET A 285 -5.65 -8.24 -13.57
CA MET A 285 -6.88 -8.11 -12.76
C MET A 285 -6.86 -6.83 -11.92
N VAL A 286 -5.72 -6.52 -11.31
CA VAL A 286 -5.53 -5.28 -10.53
C VAL A 286 -5.59 -4.05 -11.44
N ALA A 287 -4.90 -4.07 -12.58
CA ALA A 287 -4.90 -2.98 -13.53
C ALA A 287 -6.31 -2.70 -14.06
N ASP A 288 -7.07 -3.73 -14.44
CA ASP A 288 -8.44 -3.62 -14.93
C ASP A 288 -9.35 -3.01 -13.85
N PHE A 289 -9.22 -3.45 -12.59
CA PHE A 289 -9.96 -2.87 -11.47
C PHE A 289 -9.62 -1.39 -11.29
N VAL A 290 -8.33 -1.05 -11.16
CA VAL A 290 -7.91 0.34 -10.90
C VAL A 290 -8.30 1.27 -12.07
N MET A 291 -8.19 0.81 -13.31
CA MET A 291 -8.61 1.59 -14.48
C MET A 291 -10.13 1.79 -14.56
N ALA A 292 -10.92 0.88 -13.99
CA ALA A 292 -12.36 1.06 -13.83
C ALA A 292 -12.75 2.04 -12.71
N HIS A 293 -11.79 2.41 -11.84
CA HIS A 293 -11.98 3.35 -10.73
C HIS A 293 -11.11 4.61 -10.92
N PRO A 294 -11.44 5.45 -11.92
CA PRO A 294 -10.61 6.60 -12.28
C PRO A 294 -10.54 7.65 -11.16
N ASN A 295 -11.35 7.56 -10.11
CA ASN A 295 -11.30 8.43 -8.93
C ASN A 295 -10.16 8.09 -7.94
N ILE A 296 -9.36 7.04 -8.16
CA ILE A 296 -8.18 6.71 -7.34
C ILE A 296 -7.12 7.82 -7.45
N ALA A 297 -6.98 8.65 -6.44
CA ALA A 297 -6.12 9.84 -6.44
C ALA A 297 -4.79 9.64 -5.68
N GLY A 298 -4.70 8.58 -4.88
CA GLY A 298 -3.46 8.18 -4.22
C GLY A 298 -3.38 6.68 -4.02
N ALA A 299 -2.16 6.19 -3.85
CA ALA A 299 -1.90 4.78 -3.61
C ALA A 299 -0.74 4.58 -2.63
N GLN A 300 -0.75 3.47 -1.90
CA GLN A 300 0.44 2.95 -1.23
C GLN A 300 0.53 1.43 -1.42
N SER A 301 1.66 0.99 -1.97
CA SER A 301 2.01 -0.42 -2.12
C SER A 301 3.04 -0.80 -1.06
N TYR A 302 2.73 -1.83 -0.27
CA TYR A 302 3.59 -2.29 0.81
C TYR A 302 4.51 -3.43 0.37
N HIS A 303 5.80 -3.22 0.66
CA HIS A 303 6.91 -4.10 0.31
C HIS A 303 7.83 -4.35 1.50
N ASN A 304 8.94 -5.08 1.32
CA ASN A 304 10.07 -5.07 2.25
C ASN A 304 11.43 -5.24 1.53
N THR A 305 12.55 -4.74 2.07
CA THR A 305 12.77 -4.16 3.39
C THR A 305 13.75 -2.99 3.35
N GLY A 306 13.81 -2.20 4.43
CA GLY A 306 14.91 -1.27 4.67
C GLY A 306 14.49 0.09 5.22
N GLY A 307 13.22 0.28 5.56
CA GLY A 307 12.67 1.53 6.09
C GLY A 307 12.74 2.60 5.02
N MET A 308 11.96 2.47 3.96
CA MET A 308 11.99 3.44 2.86
C MET A 308 10.57 3.79 2.42
N ILE A 309 10.41 5.05 2.02
CA ILE A 309 9.23 5.60 1.38
C ILE A 309 9.69 6.01 -0.01
N LEU A 310 9.40 5.20 -1.01
CA LEU A 310 9.90 5.37 -2.37
C LEU A 310 8.85 6.02 -3.24
N ARG A 311 9.26 7.04 -4.00
CA ARG A 311 8.50 7.53 -5.16
C ARG A 311 9.21 7.16 -6.47
N GLY A 312 8.46 7.20 -7.56
CA GLY A 312 9.06 7.27 -8.89
C GLY A 312 9.66 8.65 -9.19
N PRO A 313 10.26 8.87 -10.38
CA PRO A 313 10.37 7.88 -11.44
C PRO A 313 11.31 6.72 -11.07
N GLY A 314 11.00 5.54 -11.58
CA GLY A 314 11.81 4.31 -11.49
C GLY A 314 12.93 4.26 -12.52
N ALA A 315 12.87 5.07 -13.58
CA ALA A 315 13.92 5.15 -14.61
C ALA A 315 14.68 6.49 -14.58
N LYS A 316 16.02 6.45 -14.74
CA LYS A 316 16.86 7.66 -14.67
C LYS A 316 16.68 8.62 -15.84
N GLN A 317 16.10 8.19 -16.96
CA GLN A 317 15.72 9.10 -18.04
C GLN A 317 14.33 9.72 -17.87
N ASP A 318 13.46 9.14 -17.04
CA ASP A 318 12.10 9.66 -16.86
C ASP A 318 12.13 10.93 -16.00
N ARG A 319 11.25 11.87 -16.30
CA ARG A 319 11.25 13.21 -15.69
C ARG A 319 9.83 13.59 -15.33
N TRP A 320 9.56 13.67 -14.04
CA TRP A 320 8.27 14.15 -13.54
C TRP A 320 8.27 15.67 -13.35
N PRO A 321 7.13 16.35 -13.53
CA PRO A 321 7.00 17.78 -13.28
C PRO A 321 7.39 18.18 -11.86
N ARG A 322 7.97 19.37 -11.70
CA ARG A 322 8.45 19.86 -10.40
C ARG A 322 7.32 20.10 -9.41
N GLU A 323 6.13 20.42 -9.93
CA GLU A 323 4.90 20.61 -9.17
C GLU A 323 4.47 19.32 -8.48
N ASP A 324 4.55 18.18 -9.18
CA ASP A 324 4.20 16.88 -8.64
C ASP A 324 5.27 16.40 -7.65
N ILE A 325 6.55 16.61 -7.97
CA ILE A 325 7.66 16.35 -7.02
C ILE A 325 7.48 17.15 -5.73
N ALA A 326 7.02 18.39 -5.79
CA ALA A 326 6.77 19.19 -4.59
C ALA A 326 5.67 18.59 -3.71
N VAL A 327 4.63 17.99 -4.29
CA VAL A 327 3.60 17.25 -3.56
C VAL A 327 4.19 16.01 -2.91
N TYR A 328 4.94 15.19 -3.67
CA TYR A 328 5.64 14.02 -3.14
C TYR A 328 6.58 14.37 -1.99
N ASP A 329 7.38 15.43 -2.12
CA ASP A 329 8.32 15.86 -1.08
C ASP A 329 7.61 16.24 0.22
N ARG A 330 6.42 16.85 0.13
CA ARG A 330 5.63 17.21 1.32
C ARG A 330 5.01 15.99 1.96
N LEU A 331 4.53 15.04 1.16
CA LEU A 331 3.95 13.79 1.65
C LEU A 331 5.02 12.88 2.27
N GLY A 332 6.11 12.62 1.54
CA GLY A 332 7.20 11.74 1.94
C GLY A 332 7.93 12.21 3.19
N LYS A 333 8.24 13.51 3.31
CA LYS A 333 8.86 14.06 4.53
C LYS A 333 7.97 13.94 5.76
N ARG A 334 6.65 14.08 5.61
CA ARG A 334 5.72 13.79 6.71
C ARG A 334 5.72 12.29 7.04
N GLY A 335 5.82 11.43 6.05
CA GLY A 335 6.02 10.00 6.26
C GLY A 335 7.28 9.69 7.09
N GLU A 336 8.42 10.32 6.81
CA GLU A 336 9.65 10.17 7.60
C GLU A 336 9.45 10.59 9.08
N GLU A 337 8.68 11.64 9.34
CA GLU A 337 8.33 12.05 10.71
C GLU A 337 7.48 11.00 11.44
N MET A 338 6.58 10.32 10.72
CA MET A 338 5.62 9.35 11.27
C MET A 338 6.23 7.94 11.44
N LEU A 339 7.26 7.62 10.64
CA LEU A 339 7.89 6.32 10.51
C LEU A 339 9.38 6.39 10.93
N PRO A 340 9.70 6.26 12.24
CA PRO A 340 11.08 6.31 12.71
C PRO A 340 11.98 5.28 12.01
N GLY A 341 13.13 5.76 11.52
CA GLY A 341 14.08 4.92 10.80
C GLY A 341 13.74 4.72 9.31
N TYR A 342 12.67 5.35 8.80
CA TYR A 342 12.35 5.37 7.38
C TYR A 342 12.98 6.57 6.67
N ARG A 343 13.27 6.41 5.38
CA ARG A 343 13.84 7.46 4.52
C ARG A 343 12.97 7.67 3.28
N TYR A 344 12.67 8.91 2.95
CA TYR A 344 11.98 9.27 1.71
C TYR A 344 12.98 9.42 0.56
N LEU A 345 12.80 8.64 -0.50
CA LEU A 345 13.79 8.49 -1.57
C LEU A 345 13.15 8.48 -2.97
N ASN A 346 13.93 8.91 -3.96
CA ASN A 346 13.69 8.60 -5.36
C ASN A 346 14.19 7.17 -5.65
N THR A 347 13.34 6.32 -6.23
CA THR A 347 13.70 4.95 -6.61
C THR A 347 14.93 4.90 -7.53
N ALA A 348 14.90 5.59 -8.68
CA ALA A 348 15.98 5.53 -9.66
C ALA A 348 17.28 6.22 -9.20
N ASP A 349 17.16 7.39 -8.56
CA ASP A 349 18.31 8.24 -8.24
C ASP A 349 19.02 7.79 -6.95
N ASP A 350 18.26 7.37 -5.93
CA ASP A 350 18.81 7.07 -4.60
C ASP A 350 18.95 5.56 -4.33
N LEU A 351 18.36 4.70 -5.18
CA LEU A 351 18.36 3.25 -5.03
C LEU A 351 18.86 2.51 -6.29
N TYR A 352 17.98 2.13 -7.19
CA TYR A 352 18.28 1.46 -8.46
C TYR A 352 17.13 1.65 -9.46
N GLU A 353 17.41 1.42 -10.76
CA GLU A 353 16.39 1.57 -11.79
C GLU A 353 15.37 0.42 -11.77
N VAL A 354 14.09 0.78 -11.87
CA VAL A 354 12.94 -0.10 -11.97
C VAL A 354 12.13 0.30 -13.21
N TRP A 355 12.02 -0.63 -14.14
CA TRP A 355 11.24 -0.52 -15.37
C TRP A 355 9.91 -1.25 -15.18
N GLY A 356 8.79 -0.64 -15.56
CA GLY A 356 7.48 -1.25 -15.37
C GLY A 356 7.10 -1.49 -13.91
N GLY A 357 7.41 -0.54 -13.02
CA GLY A 357 7.00 -0.58 -11.61
C GLY A 357 5.58 -0.06 -11.39
N GLU A 358 4.90 -0.61 -10.38
CA GLU A 358 3.50 -0.28 -10.06
C GLU A 358 3.29 1.20 -9.73
N THR A 359 4.14 1.75 -8.86
CA THR A 359 4.04 3.14 -8.40
C THR A 359 4.21 4.15 -9.54
N ASP A 360 5.09 3.85 -10.49
CA ASP A 360 5.28 4.65 -11.69
C ASP A 360 4.02 4.65 -12.57
N TRP A 361 3.41 3.48 -12.74
CA TRP A 361 2.16 3.34 -13.48
C TRP A 361 0.99 4.08 -12.80
N PHE A 362 0.84 3.99 -11.48
CA PHE A 362 -0.16 4.78 -10.74
C PHE A 362 0.01 6.28 -10.99
N HIS A 363 1.24 6.79 -10.99
CA HIS A 363 1.45 8.21 -11.21
C HIS A 363 1.15 8.64 -12.65
N THR A 364 1.66 7.88 -13.61
CA THR A 364 1.73 8.30 -15.01
C THR A 364 0.52 7.91 -15.85
N MET A 365 -0.12 6.78 -15.52
CA MET A 365 -1.29 6.28 -16.27
C MET A 365 -2.60 6.37 -15.49
N VAL A 366 -2.55 6.39 -14.15
CA VAL A 366 -3.76 6.61 -13.31
C VAL A 366 -3.86 8.07 -12.88
N GLY A 367 -2.75 8.81 -12.78
CA GLY A 367 -2.72 10.19 -12.31
C GLY A 367 -2.82 10.31 -10.78
N ALA A 368 -2.41 9.28 -10.05
CA ALA A 368 -2.40 9.22 -8.60
C ALA A 368 -1.05 9.64 -8.00
N PHE A 369 -1.02 10.07 -6.74
CA PHE A 369 0.22 10.18 -5.98
C PHE A 369 0.47 8.87 -5.23
N ALA A 370 1.51 8.13 -5.62
CA ALA A 370 1.73 6.76 -5.15
C ALA A 370 3.11 6.60 -4.48
N PHE A 371 3.19 5.76 -3.45
CA PHE A 371 4.44 5.37 -2.82
C PHE A 371 4.56 3.85 -2.72
N VAL A 372 5.79 3.36 -2.83
CA VAL A 372 6.17 2.07 -2.25
C VAL A 372 6.67 2.31 -0.83
N ASN A 373 6.20 1.51 0.12
CA ASN A 373 6.74 1.49 1.48
C ASN A 373 7.53 0.19 1.70
N GLU A 374 8.85 0.30 1.80
CA GLU A 374 9.74 -0.82 2.12
C GLU A 374 9.79 -1.00 3.63
N LEU A 375 8.96 -1.91 4.12
CA LEU A 375 8.70 -2.16 5.55
C LEU A 375 9.92 -2.74 6.26
N ASN A 376 9.91 -2.71 7.59
CA ASN A 376 11.01 -3.08 8.47
C ASN A 376 12.30 -2.29 8.23
N THR A 377 12.98 -1.94 9.33
CA THR A 377 14.20 -1.13 9.29
C THR A 377 15.20 -1.68 10.29
N PRO A 378 16.50 -1.67 9.97
CA PRO A 378 17.56 -2.00 10.93
C PRO A 378 17.47 -1.18 12.22
N PHE A 379 16.88 0.03 12.17
CA PHE A 379 16.60 0.84 13.34
C PHE A 379 15.77 0.07 14.39
N ASN A 380 14.87 -0.84 13.97
CA ASN A 380 14.02 -1.59 14.89
C ASN A 380 14.78 -2.61 15.75
N LEU A 381 16.02 -2.99 15.39
CA LEU A 381 16.81 -3.92 16.18
C LEU A 381 17.19 -3.31 17.55
N PHE A 382 17.77 -2.11 17.56
CA PHE A 382 18.26 -1.49 18.81
C PHE A 382 17.79 -0.05 19.02
N ARG A 383 16.94 0.48 18.14
CA ARG A 383 16.48 1.88 18.12
C ARG A 383 17.63 2.89 18.00
N GLU A 384 18.63 2.51 17.20
CA GLU A 384 19.84 3.28 16.93
C GLU A 384 20.01 3.48 15.42
N SER A 385 20.81 4.48 15.03
CA SER A 385 21.15 4.72 13.63
C SER A 385 21.72 3.46 13.00
N ALA A 386 21.07 2.99 11.94
CA ALA A 386 21.39 1.74 11.26
C ALA A 386 22.84 1.69 10.75
N SER A 387 23.52 0.57 10.98
CA SER A 387 24.74 0.16 10.29
C SER A 387 24.48 -1.14 9.50
N GLY A 388 25.10 -1.29 8.32
CA GLY A 388 25.03 -2.54 7.54
C GLY A 388 23.92 -2.63 6.46
N GLY A 389 23.42 -1.52 5.92
CA GLY A 389 22.51 -1.53 4.77
C GLY A 389 21.06 -1.90 5.15
N PHE A 390 20.29 -2.45 4.20
CA PHE A 390 18.83 -2.70 4.35
C PHE A 390 18.46 -3.73 5.41
N PHE A 391 19.36 -4.68 5.72
CA PHE A 391 19.11 -5.81 6.62
C PHE A 391 19.87 -5.72 7.96
N ALA A 392 20.56 -4.61 8.24
CA ALA A 392 21.57 -4.51 9.29
C ALA A 392 22.82 -5.40 9.05
N SER A 393 23.89 -5.16 9.81
CA SER A 393 25.07 -6.03 9.80
C SER A 393 24.76 -7.41 10.39
N GLN A 394 25.51 -8.45 9.98
CA GLN A 394 25.40 -9.79 10.57
C GLN A 394 25.58 -9.76 12.10
N ASP A 395 26.57 -9.01 12.60
CA ASP A 395 26.78 -8.81 14.05
C ASP A 395 25.52 -8.28 14.74
N ASN A 396 24.85 -7.26 14.17
CA ASN A 396 23.61 -6.74 14.75
C ASN A 396 22.49 -7.79 14.74
N GLN A 397 22.35 -8.57 13.66
CA GLN A 397 21.34 -9.62 13.58
C GLN A 397 21.57 -10.73 14.61
N HIS A 398 22.81 -11.23 14.73
CA HIS A 398 23.16 -12.28 15.69
C HIS A 398 23.12 -11.78 17.15
N LYS A 399 23.54 -10.53 17.39
CA LYS A 399 23.42 -9.90 18.70
C LYS A 399 21.95 -9.72 19.11
N PHE A 400 21.11 -9.27 18.19
CA PHE A 400 19.67 -9.12 18.42
C PHE A 400 19.03 -10.48 18.68
N ASP A 401 19.36 -11.47 17.86
CA ASP A 401 18.89 -12.83 18.07
C ASP A 401 19.24 -13.35 19.48
N ARG A 402 20.50 -13.28 19.88
CA ARG A 402 20.95 -13.71 21.22
C ARG A 402 20.23 -12.97 22.36
N LEU A 403 20.09 -11.65 22.26
CA LEU A 403 19.62 -10.81 23.37
C LEU A 403 18.10 -10.68 23.46
N LEU A 404 17.40 -10.71 22.32
CA LEU A 404 15.98 -10.37 22.22
C LEU A 404 15.12 -11.49 21.62
N LEU A 405 15.67 -12.33 20.74
CA LEU A 405 14.99 -13.55 20.27
C LEU A 405 15.37 -14.79 21.09
N LEU A 406 16.38 -14.69 21.94
CA LEU A 406 16.89 -15.77 22.80
C LEU A 406 17.37 -16.98 21.99
N GLY A 407 17.98 -16.74 20.82
CA GLY A 407 18.55 -17.77 19.94
C GLY A 407 17.54 -18.42 18.99
N ASP A 408 16.38 -17.81 18.77
CA ASP A 408 15.33 -18.37 17.90
C ASP A 408 15.48 -18.00 16.42
N GLY A 409 16.29 -17.01 16.06
CA GLY A 409 16.42 -16.51 14.69
C GLY A 409 17.25 -17.39 13.75
N PHE A 410 18.03 -18.33 14.29
CA PHE A 410 18.93 -19.18 13.51
C PHE A 410 18.71 -20.67 13.82
N VAL A 411 18.93 -21.50 12.79
CA VAL A 411 19.11 -22.94 12.92
C VAL A 411 20.57 -23.19 13.29
N GLU A 412 20.79 -23.84 14.42
CA GLU A 412 22.13 -24.24 14.87
C GLU A 412 22.72 -25.28 13.92
N TRP A 413 24.02 -25.15 13.65
CA TRP A 413 24.71 -26.06 12.74
C TRP A 413 24.71 -27.48 13.27
N HIS A 414 24.19 -28.42 12.48
CA HIS A 414 24.13 -29.83 12.85
C HIS A 414 24.31 -30.73 11.63
N GLU A 415 24.72 -31.98 11.88
CA GLU A 415 25.13 -32.91 10.82
C GLU A 415 23.92 -33.56 10.12
N VAL A 416 23.98 -33.64 8.78
CA VAL A 416 23.05 -34.37 7.92
C VAL A 416 23.80 -35.25 6.91
N ASP A 417 23.13 -36.28 6.40
CA ASP A 417 23.67 -37.15 5.35
C ASP A 417 23.26 -36.63 3.97
N HIS A 418 24.24 -36.21 3.16
CA HIS A 418 24.03 -35.70 1.80
C HIS A 418 24.48 -36.72 0.74
N PRO A 419 23.71 -36.97 -0.34
CA PRO A 419 24.02 -38.00 -1.34
C PRO A 419 25.36 -37.78 -2.06
N THR A 420 25.67 -36.54 -2.44
CA THR A 420 26.92 -36.15 -3.12
C THR A 420 28.12 -35.97 -2.17
N TYR A 421 27.94 -35.23 -1.07
CA TYR A 421 29.05 -34.80 -0.22
C TYR A 421 29.31 -35.69 1.01
N GLY A 422 28.44 -36.67 1.28
CA GLY A 422 28.49 -37.47 2.50
C GLY A 422 28.01 -36.66 3.71
N LYS A 423 28.70 -36.79 4.85
CA LYS A 423 28.34 -36.05 6.07
C LYS A 423 28.73 -34.57 5.96
N ILE A 424 27.72 -33.71 5.98
CA ILE A 424 27.85 -32.25 5.98
C ILE A 424 27.08 -31.67 7.17
N GLU A 425 27.19 -30.36 7.39
CA GLU A 425 26.37 -29.65 8.38
C GLU A 425 25.45 -28.66 7.68
N VAL A 426 24.19 -28.55 8.16
CA VAL A 426 23.21 -27.54 7.75
C VAL A 426 22.94 -26.59 8.91
N GLY A 427 22.65 -25.32 8.59
CA GLY A 427 22.37 -24.29 9.59
C GLY A 427 22.41 -22.88 8.99
N GLY A 428 21.92 -21.91 9.75
CA GLY A 428 21.88 -20.51 9.32
C GLY A 428 20.57 -19.80 9.63
N LEU A 429 20.25 -18.78 8.83
CA LEU A 429 19.13 -17.88 9.08
C LEU A 429 17.78 -18.59 8.81
N LYS A 430 16.85 -18.54 9.77
CA LYS A 430 15.47 -19.03 9.53
C LYS A 430 14.74 -18.15 8.53
N LYS A 431 13.80 -18.75 7.77
CA LYS A 431 13.05 -18.04 6.71
C LYS A 431 12.28 -16.80 7.20
N ASN A 432 11.79 -16.85 8.43
CA ASN A 432 11.01 -15.81 9.09
C ASN A 432 11.86 -14.78 9.87
N TRP A 433 13.18 -14.76 9.68
CA TRP A 433 14.08 -13.80 10.32
C TRP A 433 14.88 -12.98 9.30
N GLY A 434 15.28 -11.76 9.69
CA GLY A 434 16.08 -10.83 8.89
C GLY A 434 15.26 -9.86 8.03
N ARG A 435 14.40 -10.37 7.14
CA ARG A 435 13.55 -9.52 6.28
C ARG A 435 12.33 -8.96 6.98
N GLN A 436 11.71 -9.79 7.80
CA GLN A 436 10.46 -9.50 8.50
C GLN A 436 10.81 -9.07 9.94
N PRO A 437 10.04 -8.17 10.56
CA PRO A 437 10.26 -7.87 11.97
C PRO A 437 9.94 -9.11 12.83
N PRO A 438 10.51 -9.23 14.03
CA PRO A 438 9.99 -10.14 15.04
C PRO A 438 8.53 -9.82 15.32
N SER A 439 7.73 -10.84 15.61
CA SER A 439 6.28 -10.67 15.68
C SER A 439 5.82 -9.71 16.79
N PHE A 440 6.60 -9.52 17.85
CA PHE A 440 6.30 -8.54 18.90
C PHE A 440 6.47 -7.07 18.47
N LEU A 441 7.07 -6.81 17.31
CA LEU A 441 7.19 -5.46 16.71
C LEU A 441 6.13 -5.20 15.63
N LEU A 442 5.38 -6.22 15.21
CA LEU A 442 4.49 -6.14 14.05
C LEU A 442 3.34 -5.15 14.23
N GLU A 443 2.70 -5.13 15.40
CA GLU A 443 1.57 -4.23 15.67
C GLU A 443 1.97 -2.74 15.57
N GLU A 444 3.15 -2.38 16.09
CA GLU A 444 3.65 -1.00 15.97
C GLU A 444 3.90 -0.65 14.50
N GLU A 445 4.53 -1.55 13.75
CA GLU A 445 4.79 -1.36 12.32
C GLU A 445 3.50 -1.15 11.52
N CYS A 446 2.50 -2.00 11.76
CA CYS A 446 1.19 -1.88 11.13
C CYS A 446 0.52 -0.55 11.46
N HIS A 447 0.50 -0.15 12.73
CA HIS A 447 -0.18 1.06 13.16
C HIS A 447 0.45 2.32 12.56
N ARG A 448 1.78 2.43 12.56
CA ARG A 448 2.46 3.62 12.03
C ARG A 448 2.28 3.76 10.52
N ASN A 449 2.41 2.64 9.79
CA ASN A 449 2.23 2.65 8.33
C ASN A 449 0.79 2.97 7.96
N MET A 450 -0.20 2.35 8.61
CA MET A 450 -1.62 2.69 8.45
C MET A 450 -1.86 4.19 8.71
N ALA A 451 -1.31 4.73 9.80
CA ALA A 451 -1.49 6.14 10.14
C ALA A 451 -0.92 7.08 9.07
N PHE A 452 0.25 6.75 8.50
CA PHE A 452 0.81 7.49 7.37
C PHE A 452 -0.10 7.45 6.15
N THR A 453 -0.64 6.27 5.81
CA THR A 453 -1.59 6.09 4.71
C THR A 453 -2.87 6.89 4.92
N MET A 454 -3.44 6.89 6.13
CA MET A 454 -4.62 7.68 6.45
C MET A 454 -4.35 9.18 6.34
N TRP A 455 -3.18 9.63 6.76
CA TRP A 455 -2.79 11.02 6.59
C TRP A 455 -2.63 11.39 5.10
N HIS A 456 -2.00 10.52 4.29
CA HIS A 456 -1.91 10.70 2.84
C HIS A 456 -3.30 10.72 2.18
N ALA A 457 -4.20 9.80 2.57
CA ALA A 457 -5.58 9.77 2.09
C ALA A 457 -6.37 11.04 2.45
N ASP A 458 -6.13 11.60 3.64
CA ASP A 458 -6.71 12.90 4.02
C ASP A 458 -6.18 14.06 3.14
N GLN A 459 -5.00 13.91 2.55
CA GLN A 459 -4.39 14.92 1.67
C GLN A 459 -4.86 14.86 0.22
N LEU A 460 -5.64 13.84 -0.18
CA LEU A 460 -6.26 13.73 -1.50
C LEU A 460 -7.15 14.93 -1.83
N PRO A 461 -7.31 15.30 -3.11
CA PRO A 461 -8.01 16.52 -3.47
C PRO A 461 -9.47 16.44 -3.06
N LYS A 462 -10.07 17.57 -2.71
CA LYS A 462 -11.50 17.67 -2.45
C LYS A 462 -11.99 19.00 -2.98
N VAL A 463 -12.85 18.97 -4.00
CA VAL A 463 -13.44 20.20 -4.54
C VAL A 463 -14.51 20.73 -3.61
N GLU A 464 -14.51 22.04 -3.43
CA GLU A 464 -15.45 22.78 -2.60
C GLU A 464 -15.90 24.03 -3.35
N ILE A 465 -17.16 24.43 -3.17
CA ILE A 465 -17.65 25.75 -3.61
C ILE A 465 -17.69 26.62 -2.35
N GLU A 466 -16.76 27.56 -2.25
CA GLU A 466 -16.64 28.44 -1.08
C GLU A 466 -17.79 29.44 -1.00
N GLU A 467 -18.08 30.07 -2.13
CA GLU A 467 -19.16 31.04 -2.26
C GLU A 467 -19.64 31.09 -3.71
N VAL A 468 -20.90 31.48 -3.87
CA VAL A 468 -21.46 31.93 -5.14
C VAL A 468 -22.06 33.31 -4.94
N VAL A 469 -21.55 34.28 -5.69
CA VAL A 469 -22.01 35.67 -5.65
C VAL A 469 -22.80 35.95 -6.91
N VAL A 470 -24.06 36.35 -6.73
CA VAL A 470 -24.94 36.78 -7.82
C VAL A 470 -25.01 38.29 -7.81
N ARG A 471 -24.63 38.92 -8.92
CA ARG A 471 -24.71 40.37 -9.12
C ARG A 471 -25.64 40.68 -10.28
N PRO A 472 -26.75 41.42 -10.06
CA PRO A 472 -27.59 41.88 -11.15
C PRO A 472 -26.84 42.92 -11.99
N LEU A 473 -27.02 42.85 -13.30
CA LEU A 473 -26.60 43.83 -14.29
C LEU A 473 -27.84 44.46 -14.94
N ASP A 474 -27.63 45.35 -15.90
CA ASP A 474 -28.71 45.95 -16.69
C ASP A 474 -29.39 44.90 -17.60
N ASP A 475 -30.60 45.22 -18.08
CA ASP A 475 -31.37 44.42 -19.05
C ASP A 475 -31.69 42.97 -18.63
N GLY A 476 -31.75 42.69 -17.31
CA GLY A 476 -32.11 41.36 -16.79
C GLY A 476 -30.98 40.34 -16.90
N LEU A 477 -29.74 40.80 -17.06
CA LEU A 477 -28.53 40.00 -17.04
C LEU A 477 -27.99 39.88 -15.60
N PHE A 478 -27.37 38.76 -15.27
CA PHE A 478 -26.74 38.50 -13.98
C PHE A 478 -25.32 37.98 -14.17
N GLU A 479 -24.39 38.44 -13.34
CA GLU A 479 -23.10 37.79 -13.12
C GLU A 479 -23.25 36.78 -11.97
N VAL A 480 -23.03 35.50 -12.25
CA VAL A 480 -22.95 34.45 -11.23
C VAL A 480 -21.49 34.03 -11.13
N THR A 481 -20.82 34.40 -10.04
CA THR A 481 -19.40 34.05 -9.81
C THR A 481 -19.28 33.01 -8.71
N ALA A 482 -18.73 31.85 -9.05
CA ALA A 482 -18.37 30.82 -8.08
C ALA A 482 -16.88 30.87 -7.75
N THR A 483 -16.58 30.79 -6.45
CA THR A 483 -15.22 30.60 -5.94
C THR A 483 -15.03 29.12 -5.62
N LEU A 484 -14.24 28.44 -6.45
CA LEU A 484 -13.94 27.02 -6.29
C LEU A 484 -12.63 26.86 -5.51
N MET A 485 -12.58 25.89 -4.61
CA MET A 485 -11.45 25.68 -3.71
C MET A 485 -11.07 24.20 -3.62
N ASN A 486 -9.78 23.94 -3.40
CA ASN A 486 -9.26 22.66 -2.95
C ASN A 486 -8.36 22.90 -1.73
N ARG A 487 -8.84 22.60 -0.52
CA ARG A 487 -8.10 22.82 0.74
C ARG A 487 -7.17 21.66 1.12
N LYS A 488 -6.77 20.88 0.13
CA LYS A 488 -5.93 19.68 0.31
C LYS A 488 -4.58 19.87 -0.37
N LEU A 489 -3.60 19.06 0.02
CA LEU A 489 -2.23 19.21 -0.45
C LEU A 489 -2.06 18.77 -1.90
N THR A 490 -2.79 17.76 -2.36
CA THR A 490 -2.72 17.28 -3.75
C THR A 490 -3.67 18.10 -4.64
N PRO A 491 -3.26 18.47 -5.87
CA PRO A 491 -4.15 19.09 -6.84
C PRO A 491 -5.26 18.13 -7.31
N THR A 492 -6.34 18.66 -7.88
CA THR A 492 -7.39 17.82 -8.51
C THR A 492 -6.88 17.02 -9.69
N ARG A 493 -5.86 17.54 -10.40
CA ARG A 493 -5.13 16.87 -11.47
C ARG A 493 -3.64 17.14 -11.31
N SER A 494 -2.81 16.09 -11.32
CA SER A 494 -1.35 16.24 -11.29
C SER A 494 -0.85 16.96 -12.55
N ALA A 495 0.30 17.62 -12.46
CA ALA A 495 0.88 18.29 -13.62
C ALA A 495 1.19 17.28 -14.74
N PHE A 496 1.61 16.07 -14.40
CA PHE A 496 1.82 14.98 -15.35
C PHE A 496 0.51 14.60 -16.06
N ASN A 497 -0.59 14.46 -15.31
CA ASN A 497 -1.91 14.16 -15.84
C ASN A 497 -2.37 15.22 -16.84
N ILE A 498 -2.17 16.51 -16.53
CA ILE A 498 -2.53 17.62 -17.43
C ILE A 498 -1.70 17.56 -18.73
N GLN A 499 -0.38 17.39 -18.61
CA GLN A 499 0.53 17.35 -19.77
C GLN A 499 0.21 16.20 -20.74
N HIS A 500 -0.16 15.04 -20.19
CA HIS A 500 -0.38 13.81 -20.97
C HIS A 500 -1.87 13.50 -21.21
N LYS A 501 -2.78 14.34 -20.70
CA LYS A 501 -4.24 14.19 -20.82
C LYS A 501 -4.74 12.84 -20.31
N VAL A 502 -4.22 12.41 -19.16
CA VAL A 502 -4.53 11.10 -18.55
C VAL A 502 -6.01 11.03 -18.18
N THR A 503 -6.54 12.07 -17.52
CA THR A 503 -7.97 12.23 -17.27
C THR A 503 -8.50 13.50 -17.95
N PRO A 504 -9.81 13.60 -18.24
CA PRO A 504 -10.40 14.85 -18.72
C PRO A 504 -10.28 15.97 -17.66
N PRO A 505 -10.44 17.26 -18.07
CA PRO A 505 -10.50 18.40 -17.16
C PRO A 505 -11.62 18.29 -16.12
N ASP A 506 -11.47 19.01 -15.02
CA ASP A 506 -12.57 19.23 -14.08
C ASP A 506 -13.65 20.10 -14.75
N VAL A 507 -14.90 19.98 -14.33
CA VAL A 507 -16.02 20.70 -14.97
C VAL A 507 -16.80 21.49 -13.93
N ALA A 508 -16.81 22.81 -14.07
CA ALA A 508 -17.72 23.70 -13.37
C ALA A 508 -18.94 23.95 -14.25
N ARG A 509 -20.13 23.67 -13.72
CA ARG A 509 -21.40 23.76 -14.42
C ARG A 509 -22.35 24.71 -13.72
N ILE A 510 -23.12 25.47 -14.50
CA ILE A 510 -24.31 26.19 -14.03
C ILE A 510 -25.55 25.66 -14.76
N SER A 511 -26.64 25.47 -14.03
CA SER A 511 -27.94 25.05 -14.57
C SER A 511 -29.10 25.69 -13.82
N GLY A 512 -30.27 25.78 -14.45
CA GLY A 512 -31.51 26.28 -13.84
C GLY A 512 -32.68 26.08 -14.80
N ASP A 513 -33.91 26.08 -14.27
CA ASP A 513 -35.11 25.78 -15.07
C ASP A 513 -35.44 26.86 -16.11
N ASP A 514 -35.14 28.12 -15.82
CA ASP A 514 -35.46 29.30 -16.64
C ASP A 514 -34.24 30.23 -16.77
N ILE A 515 -33.09 29.67 -17.18
CA ILE A 515 -31.87 30.45 -17.44
C ILE A 515 -31.32 30.24 -18.85
N GLU A 516 -30.74 31.29 -19.41
CA GLU A 516 -29.90 31.22 -20.61
C GLU A 516 -28.48 31.65 -20.25
N VAL A 517 -27.50 30.78 -20.50
CA VAL A 517 -26.08 31.06 -20.24
C VAL A 517 -25.46 31.69 -21.47
N ILE A 518 -25.09 32.96 -21.37
CA ILE A 518 -24.58 33.79 -22.48
C ILE A 518 -23.09 33.57 -22.70
N ALA A 519 -22.31 33.63 -21.62
CA ALA A 519 -20.85 33.51 -21.64
C ALA A 519 -20.33 33.03 -20.29
N ALA A 520 -19.10 32.54 -20.26
CA ALA A 520 -18.39 32.22 -19.03
C ALA A 520 -16.91 32.59 -19.12
N LEU A 521 -16.38 33.06 -17.98
CA LEU A 521 -15.01 33.49 -17.80
C LEU A 521 -14.37 32.70 -16.66
N VAL A 522 -13.10 32.37 -16.80
CA VAL A 522 -12.28 31.73 -15.76
C VAL A 522 -11.15 32.67 -15.37
N SER A 523 -10.83 32.73 -14.08
CA SER A 523 -9.69 33.49 -13.58
C SER A 523 -9.06 32.83 -12.35
N ASP A 524 -7.77 33.09 -12.15
CA ASP A 524 -7.04 32.76 -10.90
C ASP A 524 -7.06 33.93 -9.89
N ASP A 525 -7.64 35.07 -10.27
CA ASP A 525 -7.75 36.27 -9.43
C ASP A 525 -9.20 36.74 -9.28
N ARG A 526 -9.54 37.24 -8.08
CA ARG A 526 -10.91 37.68 -7.76
C ARG A 526 -11.37 38.89 -8.58
N PRO A 527 -10.51 39.87 -8.90
CA PRO A 527 -10.87 40.98 -9.80
C PRO A 527 -11.24 40.56 -11.22
N PHE A 528 -10.77 39.39 -11.69
CA PHE A 528 -10.79 38.97 -13.10
C PHE A 528 -9.94 39.92 -13.97
N ASP A 529 -8.74 40.26 -13.51
CA ASP A 529 -7.77 41.07 -14.26
C ASP A 529 -7.14 40.27 -15.42
N ASP A 530 -6.93 38.96 -15.22
CA ASP A 530 -6.54 38.01 -16.26
C ASP A 530 -7.63 36.95 -16.43
N VAL A 531 -8.20 36.85 -17.63
CA VAL A 531 -9.36 35.99 -17.90
C VAL A 531 -9.14 35.08 -19.10
N GLU A 532 -9.61 33.85 -18.94
CA GLU A 532 -9.73 32.87 -20.00
C GLU A 532 -11.21 32.72 -20.38
N ASP A 533 -11.50 32.80 -21.68
CA ASP A 533 -12.84 32.57 -22.22
C ASP A 533 -13.14 31.05 -22.22
N ALA A 534 -14.28 30.65 -21.63
CA ALA A 534 -14.68 29.25 -21.52
C ALA A 534 -15.09 28.59 -22.86
N GLY A 535 -15.07 29.34 -23.97
CA GLY A 535 -15.29 28.85 -25.32
C GLY A 535 -16.77 28.63 -25.66
N ARG A 536 -17.05 27.55 -26.40
CA ARG A 536 -18.36 27.33 -27.06
C ARG A 536 -19.44 26.71 -26.17
N THR A 537 -19.09 26.27 -24.96
CA THR A 537 -20.01 25.63 -24.01
C THR A 537 -20.01 26.41 -22.69
N PRO A 538 -20.55 27.64 -22.66
CA PRO A 538 -20.41 28.50 -21.49
C PRO A 538 -21.12 27.97 -20.24
N HIS A 539 -22.08 27.04 -20.38
CA HIS A 539 -22.70 26.34 -19.25
C HIS A 539 -21.77 25.31 -18.58
N ASP A 540 -20.79 24.76 -19.33
CA ASP A 540 -19.87 23.70 -18.92
C ASP A 540 -18.42 24.17 -19.08
N VAL A 541 -17.89 24.76 -18.02
CA VAL A 541 -16.55 25.35 -17.99
C VAL A 541 -15.54 24.29 -17.61
N GLN A 542 -14.63 23.99 -18.54
CA GLN A 542 -13.53 23.06 -18.32
C GLN A 542 -12.38 23.74 -17.57
N LEU A 543 -11.91 23.12 -16.50
CA LEU A 543 -10.83 23.60 -15.65
C LEU A 543 -9.70 22.58 -15.65
N ASP A 544 -8.50 23.02 -16.02
CA ASP A 544 -7.36 22.11 -16.06
C ASP A 544 -6.98 21.59 -14.66
N VAL A 545 -7.11 22.42 -13.63
CA VAL A 545 -6.80 22.06 -12.24
C VAL A 545 -7.36 23.08 -11.26
N ILE A 546 -7.78 22.60 -10.08
CA ILE A 546 -7.97 23.42 -8.89
C ILE A 546 -6.79 23.12 -7.94
N ARG A 547 -5.91 24.10 -7.80
CA ARG A 547 -4.62 23.95 -7.10
C ARG A 547 -4.81 23.94 -5.58
N PRO A 548 -3.88 23.32 -4.83
CA PRO A 548 -3.87 23.34 -3.37
C PRO A 548 -3.95 24.76 -2.82
N TRP A 549 -4.98 25.04 -2.03
CA TRP A 549 -5.19 26.31 -1.32
C TRP A 549 -5.17 27.56 -2.22
N GLN A 550 -5.47 27.41 -3.51
CA GLN A 550 -5.55 28.50 -4.47
C GLN A 550 -6.95 28.50 -5.08
N PRO A 551 -7.74 29.57 -4.87
CA PRO A 551 -9.08 29.64 -5.41
C PRO A 551 -9.04 29.71 -6.94
N LYS A 552 -10.00 29.05 -7.58
CA LYS A 552 -10.30 29.17 -9.01
C LYS A 552 -11.66 29.85 -9.15
N TYR A 553 -11.74 30.92 -9.92
CA TYR A 553 -12.98 31.68 -10.09
C TYR A 553 -13.61 31.35 -11.44
N VAL A 554 -14.91 31.07 -11.43
CA VAL A 554 -15.70 30.89 -12.65
C VAL A 554 -16.87 31.86 -12.59
N ARG A 555 -16.99 32.71 -13.61
CA ARG A 555 -18.08 33.68 -13.74
C ARG A 555 -18.92 33.37 -14.96
N TRP A 556 -20.21 33.14 -14.74
CA TRP A 556 -21.22 33.02 -15.80
C TRP A 556 -21.97 34.34 -15.95
N LEU A 557 -22.25 34.71 -17.20
CA LEU A 557 -23.24 35.72 -17.55
C LEU A 557 -24.52 35.01 -17.96
N VAL A 558 -25.61 35.25 -17.23
CA VAL A 558 -26.89 34.55 -17.44
C VAL A 558 -28.05 35.54 -17.50
N THR A 559 -29.07 35.22 -18.29
CA THR A 559 -30.40 35.87 -18.21
C THR A 559 -31.40 34.86 -17.68
N GLY A 560 -32.50 35.32 -17.09
CA GLY A 560 -33.56 34.43 -16.60
C GLY A 560 -34.05 34.75 -15.19
N SER A 561 -34.67 33.77 -14.55
CA SER A 561 -35.25 33.91 -13.21
C SER A 561 -35.20 32.59 -12.41
N GLY A 562 -35.49 32.67 -11.11
CA GLY A 562 -35.55 31.50 -10.23
C GLY A 562 -34.19 31.14 -9.61
N ASN A 563 -33.97 29.86 -9.36
CA ASN A 563 -32.73 29.36 -8.75
C ASN A 563 -31.76 28.82 -9.81
N VAL A 564 -30.47 28.99 -9.54
CA VAL A 564 -29.39 28.34 -10.29
C VAL A 564 -28.64 27.37 -9.40
N ASP A 565 -28.35 26.21 -9.95
CA ASP A 565 -27.47 25.21 -9.38
C ASP A 565 -26.08 25.38 -9.98
N VAL A 566 -25.10 25.63 -9.12
CA VAL A 566 -23.68 25.62 -9.48
C VAL A 566 -23.08 24.33 -8.97
N ASN A 567 -22.40 23.60 -9.85
CA ASN A 567 -21.79 22.32 -9.55
C ASN A 567 -20.34 22.31 -10.03
N ILE A 568 -19.45 21.66 -9.28
CA ILE A 568 -18.08 21.34 -9.67
C ILE A 568 -17.90 19.82 -9.60
N GLN A 569 -17.36 19.25 -10.67
CA GLN A 569 -17.02 17.83 -10.77
C GLN A 569 -15.55 17.68 -11.08
N SER A 570 -14.86 16.91 -10.25
CA SER A 570 -13.49 16.47 -10.46
C SER A 570 -13.43 14.97 -10.32
N ILE A 571 -12.80 14.28 -11.28
CA ILE A 571 -12.66 12.82 -11.23
C ILE A 571 -11.94 12.39 -9.95
N LYS A 572 -10.86 13.09 -9.57
CA LYS A 572 -10.08 12.76 -8.37
C LYS A 572 -10.54 13.54 -7.14
N GLY A 573 -11.07 14.75 -7.34
CA GLY A 573 -11.47 15.66 -6.25
C GLY A 573 -12.92 15.51 -5.78
N GLY A 574 -13.71 14.67 -6.45
CA GLY A 574 -15.11 14.45 -6.18
C GLY A 574 -16.02 15.58 -6.69
N THR A 575 -17.19 15.75 -6.06
CA THR A 575 -18.18 16.74 -6.48
C THR A 575 -18.64 17.67 -5.36
N ALA A 576 -18.98 18.91 -5.70
CA ALA A 576 -19.67 19.83 -4.81
C ALA A 576 -20.75 20.62 -5.57
N SER A 577 -21.85 20.95 -4.89
CA SER A 577 -22.98 21.68 -5.47
C SER A 577 -23.54 22.69 -4.49
N ILE A 578 -24.02 23.82 -5.01
CA ILE A 578 -24.77 24.83 -4.24
C ILE A 578 -25.86 25.44 -5.13
N GLN A 579 -27.03 25.66 -4.54
CA GLN A 579 -28.14 26.34 -5.19
C GLN A 579 -28.23 27.77 -4.67
N VAL A 580 -28.35 28.76 -5.56
CA VAL A 580 -28.56 30.17 -5.19
C VAL A 580 -29.67 30.80 -6.04
N PRO A 581 -30.43 31.76 -5.48
CA PRO A 581 -31.44 32.49 -6.26
C PRO A 581 -30.80 33.53 -7.18
N LEU A 582 -31.39 33.75 -8.36
CA LEU A 582 -31.16 34.92 -9.22
C LEU A 582 -31.96 36.14 -8.75
N GLU A 583 -32.04 36.34 -7.44
CA GLU A 583 -32.62 37.51 -6.82
C GLU A 583 -31.48 38.25 -6.13
N GLY A 584 -31.23 39.50 -6.53
CA GLY A 584 -30.14 40.29 -5.96
C GLY A 584 -30.28 40.31 -4.43
N SER A 585 -29.21 39.98 -3.71
CA SER A 585 -29.17 40.20 -2.27
C SER A 585 -29.52 41.67 -2.04
N ASP A 586 -30.67 41.93 -1.41
CA ASP A 586 -31.09 43.26 -1.00
C ASP A 586 -29.99 43.84 -0.09
N GLU A 587 -29.05 44.59 -0.68
CA GLU A 587 -28.30 45.62 0.04
C GLU A 587 -29.30 46.74 0.38
N THR A 588 -30.13 46.48 1.37
CA THR A 588 -30.74 47.54 2.17
C THR A 588 -30.60 47.20 3.65
N LYS A 589 -29.57 47.79 4.28
CA LYS A 589 -29.70 48.70 5.44
C LYS A 589 -28.37 48.80 6.24
N GLN A 590 -27.65 49.91 6.11
CA GLN A 590 -27.76 51.04 7.05
C GLN A 590 -26.85 52.20 6.63
N ASP A 591 -27.52 53.35 6.42
CA ASP A 591 -27.16 54.76 6.58
C ASP A 591 -25.71 55.16 6.91
#